data_AF-A0A8H7GHF6-F1
#
_entry.id   AF-A0A8H7GHF6-F1
#
_cell.length_a   1.000
_cell.length_b   1.000
_cell.length_c   1.000
_cell.angle_alpha   90.00
_cell.angle_beta   90.00
_cell.angle_gamma   90.00
#
_symmetry.space_group_name_H-M   'P 1'
#
loop_
_entity.id
_entity.type
_entity.pdbx_description
1 polymer ?
#
loop_
_entity_poly.entity_id
_entity_poly.type
_entity_poly.pdbx_seq_one_letter_code
_entity_poly.pdbx_strand_id
1 'polypeptide(L)'
;MEPAAPLLEWKQLMDYAFVSEFELLKHRHSHINIIREPWAEPGNREMTTKYYKLRGARVEIIRCNIEARRLATSIRDEHTHFDTTIQHLRDSDPLLASALQQQYDTRRRVNIAHLARLEELYNLSGFSGLRGCGVRAADETDPSVDGVFHAPPAATDEVEQYEDGGLPEDENPSEDEEEPDEAMQSLLTGLESIVMRDDSIPAHMLGGWDSSQL
;
A
#
# COMPACT_ATOMS: atom_id res chain seq x y z
N MET A 1 -14.74 -47.59 -4.61
CA MET A 1 -14.35 -47.39 -6.03
C MET A 1 -14.05 -45.91 -6.18
N GLU A 2 -12.78 -45.57 -6.36
CA GLU A 2 -12.38 -44.22 -6.78
C GLU A 2 -12.85 -44.02 -8.22
N PRO A 3 -13.66 -42.99 -8.52
CA PRO A 3 -14.02 -42.72 -9.92
C PRO A 3 -12.74 -42.34 -10.69
N ALA A 4 -12.62 -42.82 -11.93
CA ALA A 4 -11.48 -42.53 -12.79
C ALA A 4 -11.34 -41.01 -12.96
N ALA A 5 -10.12 -40.48 -12.76
CA ALA A 5 -9.85 -39.06 -12.95
C ALA A 5 -10.18 -38.65 -14.40
N PRO A 6 -10.88 -37.53 -14.61
CA PRO A 6 -11.21 -37.08 -15.96
C PRO A 6 -9.94 -36.70 -16.72
N LEU A 7 -9.87 -37.10 -17.99
CA LEU A 7 -8.79 -36.79 -18.91
C LEU A 7 -8.77 -35.28 -19.18
N LEU A 8 -7.65 -34.63 -18.85
CA LEU A 8 -7.40 -33.22 -19.15
C LEU A 8 -6.89 -33.09 -20.59
N GLU A 9 -7.53 -32.23 -21.37
CA GLU A 9 -7.07 -31.88 -22.72
C GLU A 9 -5.93 -30.86 -22.64
N TRP A 10 -5.00 -30.87 -23.59
CA TRP A 10 -3.85 -29.95 -23.60
C TRP A 10 -4.26 -28.47 -23.52
N LYS A 11 -5.37 -28.10 -24.17
CA LYS A 11 -5.92 -26.75 -24.10
C LYS A 11 -6.32 -26.38 -22.66
N GLN A 12 -6.93 -27.30 -21.92
CA GLN A 12 -7.28 -27.09 -20.52
C GLN A 12 -6.02 -26.99 -19.65
N LEU A 13 -4.96 -27.75 -19.94
CA LEU A 13 -3.68 -27.62 -19.23
C LEU A 13 -3.02 -26.26 -19.47
N MET A 14 -3.15 -25.70 -20.68
CA MET A 14 -2.71 -24.34 -20.98
C MET A 14 -3.52 -23.30 -20.21
N ASP A 15 -4.84 -23.48 -20.10
CA ASP A 15 -5.70 -22.59 -19.32
C ASP A 15 -5.35 -22.66 -17.82
N TYR A 16 -5.03 -23.86 -17.30
CA TYR A 16 -4.58 -24.09 -15.91
C TYR A 16 -3.09 -23.79 -15.65
N ALA A 17 -2.33 -23.31 -16.65
CA ALA A 17 -0.89 -23.06 -16.49
C ALA A 17 -0.58 -21.89 -15.53
N PHE A 18 -1.60 -21.12 -15.13
CA PHE A 18 -1.47 -20.04 -14.18
C PHE A 18 -1.44 -20.57 -12.74
N VAL A 19 -0.44 -20.16 -11.96
CA VAL A 19 -0.13 -20.70 -10.62
C VAL A 19 -1.33 -20.69 -9.67
N SER A 20 -2.21 -19.69 -9.77
CA SER A 20 -3.41 -19.61 -8.93
C SER A 20 -4.47 -20.69 -9.22
N GLU A 21 -4.43 -21.33 -10.39
CA GLU A 21 -5.37 -22.40 -10.75
C GLU A 21 -4.90 -23.78 -10.27
N PHE A 22 -3.60 -23.93 -10.01
CA PHE A 22 -3.03 -25.18 -9.51
C PHE A 22 -3.46 -25.47 -8.06
N GLU A 23 -3.59 -24.43 -7.23
CA GLU A 23 -4.16 -24.56 -5.88
C GLU A 23 -5.62 -25.03 -5.91
N LEU A 24 -6.40 -24.68 -6.96
CA LEU A 24 -7.75 -25.22 -7.12
C LEU A 24 -7.76 -26.72 -7.40
N LEU A 25 -6.79 -27.21 -8.18
CA LEU A 25 -6.65 -28.62 -8.51
C LEU A 25 -6.22 -29.46 -7.29
N LYS A 26 -5.39 -28.90 -6.40
CA LYS A 26 -4.94 -29.55 -5.16
C LYS A 26 -6.10 -29.91 -4.23
N HIS A 27 -7.10 -29.04 -4.14
CA HIS A 27 -8.27 -29.24 -3.29
C HIS A 27 -9.42 -29.99 -3.97
N ARG A 28 -9.25 -30.45 -5.22
CA ARG A 28 -10.24 -31.26 -5.94
C ARG A 28 -10.63 -32.55 -5.21
N HIS A 29 -9.70 -33.11 -4.44
CA HIS A 29 -9.89 -34.35 -3.68
C HIS A 29 -10.39 -34.12 -2.25
N SER A 30 -10.60 -32.85 -1.86
CA SER A 30 -11.24 -32.50 -0.59
C SER A 30 -12.72 -32.88 -0.61
N HIS A 31 -13.32 -33.09 0.56
CA HIS A 31 -14.75 -33.40 0.71
C HIS A 31 -15.68 -32.30 0.14
N ILE A 32 -15.12 -31.11 -0.13
CA ILE A 32 -15.79 -29.99 -0.79
C ILE A 32 -15.20 -29.87 -2.21
N ASN A 33 -16.06 -30.04 -3.22
CA ASN A 33 -15.69 -29.84 -4.62
C ASN A 33 -15.59 -28.34 -4.94
N ILE A 34 -14.50 -27.70 -4.50
CA ILE A 34 -14.33 -26.24 -4.64
C ILE A 34 -14.36 -25.76 -6.10
N ILE A 35 -14.03 -26.64 -7.07
CA ILE A 35 -14.06 -26.33 -8.50
C ILE A 35 -15.49 -26.01 -8.98
N ARG A 36 -16.51 -26.47 -8.27
CA ARG A 36 -17.92 -26.22 -8.60
C ARG A 36 -18.46 -24.92 -8.02
N GLU A 37 -17.67 -24.26 -7.17
CA GLU A 37 -18.09 -22.99 -6.60
C GLU A 37 -18.01 -21.88 -7.64
N PRO A 38 -18.93 -20.89 -7.61
CA PRO A 38 -18.93 -19.79 -8.57
C PRO A 38 -17.61 -19.00 -8.58
N TRP A 39 -16.93 -18.90 -7.44
CA TRP A 39 -15.64 -18.21 -7.32
C TRP A 39 -14.46 -19.02 -7.89
N ALA A 40 -14.61 -20.29 -8.24
CA ALA A 40 -13.56 -21.08 -8.87
C ALA A 40 -13.55 -20.94 -10.40
N GLU A 41 -14.64 -20.44 -11.00
CA GLU A 41 -14.71 -20.13 -12.42
C GLU A 41 -13.66 -19.05 -12.78
N PRO A 42 -12.82 -19.26 -13.80
CA PRO A 42 -11.74 -18.33 -14.16
C PRO A 42 -12.24 -16.89 -14.39
N GLY A 43 -13.33 -16.71 -15.14
CA GLY A 43 -13.91 -15.40 -15.39
C GLY A 43 -14.36 -14.69 -14.11
N ASN A 44 -14.97 -15.42 -13.18
CA ASN A 44 -15.41 -14.84 -11.91
C ASN A 44 -14.22 -14.45 -11.01
N ARG A 45 -13.12 -15.22 -11.03
CA ARG A 45 -11.88 -14.89 -10.29
C ARG A 45 -11.21 -13.64 -10.84
N GLU A 46 -11.10 -13.57 -12.16
CA GLU A 46 -10.53 -12.40 -12.82
C GLU A 46 -11.35 -11.15 -12.51
N MET A 47 -12.68 -11.25 -12.61
CA MET A 47 -13.60 -10.18 -12.24
C MET A 47 -13.46 -9.78 -10.78
N THR A 48 -13.39 -10.75 -9.88
CA THR A 48 -13.19 -10.52 -8.43
C THR A 48 -11.86 -9.80 -8.16
N THR A 49 -10.80 -10.21 -8.86
CA THR A 49 -9.47 -9.61 -8.76
C THR A 49 -9.49 -8.16 -9.22
N LYS A 50 -10.09 -7.89 -10.40
CA LYS A 50 -10.24 -6.52 -10.92
C LYS A 50 -11.09 -5.65 -10.01
N TYR A 51 -12.19 -6.18 -9.49
CA TYR A 51 -13.05 -5.48 -8.53
C TYR A 51 -12.27 -5.07 -7.27
N TYR A 52 -11.52 -5.98 -6.66
CA TYR A 52 -10.73 -5.66 -5.46
C TYR A 52 -9.53 -4.77 -5.76
N LYS A 53 -8.88 -4.91 -6.92
CA LYS A 53 -7.86 -3.95 -7.38
C LYS A 53 -8.44 -2.55 -7.52
N LEU A 54 -9.62 -2.40 -8.13
CA LEU A 54 -10.28 -1.11 -8.30
C LEU A 54 -10.69 -0.50 -6.94
N ARG A 55 -11.25 -1.30 -6.03
CA ARG A 55 -11.56 -0.85 -4.66
C ARG A 55 -10.31 -0.44 -3.90
N GLY A 56 -9.25 -1.25 -3.98
CA GLY A 56 -7.95 -0.95 -3.38
C GLY A 56 -7.35 0.34 -3.92
N ALA A 57 -7.38 0.54 -5.24
CA ALA A 57 -6.86 1.75 -5.89
C ALA A 57 -7.56 3.02 -5.37
N ARG A 58 -8.87 2.99 -5.14
CA ARG A 58 -9.60 4.14 -4.57
C ARG A 58 -9.16 4.49 -3.17
N VAL A 59 -8.95 3.49 -2.32
CA VAL A 59 -8.43 3.68 -0.96
C VAL A 59 -6.99 4.18 -1.01
N GLU A 60 -6.19 3.61 -1.90
CA GLU A 60 -4.78 3.95 -2.03
C GLU A 60 -4.58 5.38 -2.54
N ILE A 61 -5.46 5.92 -3.39
CA ILE A 61 -5.45 7.35 -3.77
C ILE A 61 -5.58 8.23 -2.53
N ILE A 62 -6.52 7.92 -1.63
CA ILE A 62 -6.72 8.69 -0.40
C ILE A 62 -5.48 8.59 0.50
N ARG A 63 -4.93 7.39 0.65
CA ARG A 63 -3.72 7.15 1.44
C ARG A 63 -2.52 7.90 0.86
N CYS A 64 -2.32 7.83 -0.44
CA CYS A 64 -1.24 8.52 -1.15
C CYS A 64 -1.33 10.04 -0.95
N ASN A 65 -2.52 10.63 -1.00
CA ASN A 65 -2.73 12.05 -0.72
C ASN A 65 -2.30 12.43 0.72
N ILE A 66 -2.61 11.59 1.71
CA ILE A 66 -2.22 11.80 3.10
C ILE A 66 -0.70 11.69 3.25
N GLU A 67 -0.10 10.66 2.68
CA GLU A 67 1.34 10.43 2.76
C GLU A 67 2.14 11.49 2.00
N ALA A 68 1.65 12.00 0.86
CA ALA A 68 2.25 13.12 0.16
C ALA A 68 2.34 14.37 1.05
N ARG A 69 1.27 14.67 1.79
CA ARG A 69 1.26 15.78 2.76
C ARG A 69 2.17 15.51 3.95
N ARG A 70 2.20 14.28 4.48
CA ARG A 70 3.10 13.88 5.58
C ARG A 70 4.56 14.00 5.18
N LEU A 71 4.91 13.57 3.97
CA LEU A 71 6.27 13.68 3.44
C LEU A 71 6.70 15.15 3.32
N ALA A 72 5.85 16.00 2.73
CA ALA A 72 6.12 17.45 2.65
C ALA A 72 6.36 18.07 4.05
N THR A 73 5.53 17.69 5.02
CA THR A 73 5.64 18.12 6.41
C THR A 73 6.95 17.66 7.03
N SER A 74 7.30 16.38 6.87
CA SER A 74 8.54 15.81 7.40
C SER A 74 9.77 16.49 6.84
N ILE A 75 9.79 16.78 5.54
CA ILE A 75 10.91 17.48 4.87
C ILE A 75 11.07 18.90 5.43
N ARG A 76 9.96 19.63 5.62
CA ARG A 76 9.98 20.98 6.21
C ARG A 76 10.52 20.94 7.64
N ASP A 77 10.00 20.04 8.46
CA ASP A 77 10.36 19.97 9.88
C ASP A 77 11.82 19.53 10.04
N GLU A 78 12.27 18.57 9.23
CA GLU A 78 13.68 18.18 9.15
C GLU A 78 14.56 19.37 8.76
N HIS A 79 14.19 20.14 7.74
CA HIS A 79 14.91 21.35 7.35
C HIS A 79 15.03 22.34 8.51
N THR A 80 13.92 22.68 9.17
CA THR A 80 13.91 23.60 10.31
C THR A 80 14.78 23.08 11.45
N HIS A 81 14.72 21.78 11.76
CA HIS A 81 15.50 21.18 12.82
C HIS A 81 17.01 21.24 12.54
N PHE A 82 17.45 20.86 11.34
CA PHE A 82 18.86 20.97 10.98
C PHE A 82 19.33 22.41 10.92
N ASP A 83 18.57 23.32 10.31
CA ASP A 83 18.96 24.73 10.17
C ASP A 83 19.13 25.41 11.55
N THR A 84 18.18 25.20 12.46
CA THR A 84 18.25 25.72 13.83
C THR A 84 19.41 25.12 14.61
N THR A 85 19.63 23.80 14.51
CA THR A 85 20.71 23.11 15.20
C THR A 85 22.09 23.55 14.68
N ILE A 86 22.26 23.67 13.36
CA ILE A 86 23.49 24.15 12.73
C ILE A 86 23.76 25.59 13.15
N GLN A 87 22.75 26.45 13.15
CA GLN A 87 22.91 27.84 13.54
C GLN A 87 23.31 27.98 15.02
N HIS A 88 22.75 27.17 15.91
CA HIS A 88 23.17 27.11 17.31
C HIS A 88 24.61 26.58 17.45
N LEU A 89 24.96 25.53 16.73
CA LEU A 89 26.29 24.91 16.80
C LEU A 89 27.39 25.80 16.22
N ARG A 90 27.08 26.70 15.28
CA ARG A 90 28.07 27.64 14.73
C ARG A 90 28.75 28.48 15.81
N ASP A 91 28.02 28.82 16.88
CA ASP A 91 28.54 29.63 17.97
C ASP A 91 29.26 28.79 19.04
N SER A 92 28.80 27.54 19.28
CA SER A 92 29.36 26.67 20.33
C SER A 92 30.47 25.72 19.86
N ASP A 93 30.29 25.08 18.70
CA ASP A 93 31.20 24.11 18.10
C ASP A 93 31.12 24.17 16.55
N PRO A 94 31.95 25.02 15.93
CA PRO A 94 31.91 25.21 14.48
C PRO A 94 32.37 23.98 13.70
N LEU A 95 33.18 23.08 14.30
CA LEU A 95 33.61 21.86 13.62
C LEU A 95 32.44 20.90 13.50
N LEU A 96 31.70 20.68 14.59
CA LEU A 96 30.49 19.86 14.59
C LEU A 96 29.41 20.45 13.67
N ALA A 97 29.24 21.78 13.67
CA ALA A 97 28.33 22.45 12.75
C ALA A 97 28.66 22.16 11.27
N SER A 98 29.94 22.17 10.91
CA SER A 98 30.38 21.87 9.54
C SER A 98 30.13 20.43 9.12
N ALA A 99 30.38 19.47 10.03
CA ALA A 99 30.11 18.06 9.78
C ALA A 99 28.60 17.79 9.64
N LEU A 100 27.79 18.40 10.50
CA LEU A 100 26.33 18.29 10.45
C LEU A 100 25.77 18.90 9.16
N GLN A 101 26.30 20.06 8.72
CA GLN A 101 25.94 20.67 7.44
C GLN A 101 26.22 19.73 6.27
N GLN A 102 27.39 19.09 6.23
CA GLN A 102 27.73 18.16 5.15
C GLN A 102 26.78 16.96 5.07
N GLN A 103 26.40 16.42 6.23
CA GLN A 103 25.41 15.34 6.31
C GLN A 103 24.04 15.83 5.83
N TYR A 104 23.61 17.00 6.29
CA TYR A 104 22.34 17.60 5.92
C TYR A 104 22.26 17.92 4.42
N ASP A 105 23.34 18.42 3.81
CA ASP A 105 23.39 18.71 2.38
C ASP A 105 23.10 17.49 1.51
N THR A 106 23.55 16.31 1.96
CA THR A 106 23.29 15.04 1.27
C THR A 106 21.80 14.69 1.32
N ARG A 107 21.19 14.78 2.50
CA ARG A 107 19.74 14.57 2.68
C ARG A 107 18.90 15.60 1.93
N ARG A 108 19.32 16.86 1.96
CA ARG A 108 18.65 17.98 1.28
C ARG A 108 18.54 17.75 -0.22
N ARG A 109 19.55 17.14 -0.87
CA ARG A 109 19.47 16.79 -2.30
C ARG A 109 18.37 15.77 -2.58
N VAL A 110 18.25 14.75 -1.75
CA VAL A 110 17.19 13.73 -1.84
C VAL A 110 15.82 14.38 -1.60
N ASN A 111 15.71 15.22 -0.56
CA ASN A 111 14.49 15.95 -0.24
C ASN A 111 14.05 16.89 -1.38
N ILE A 112 14.99 17.52 -2.10
CA ILE A 112 14.67 18.32 -3.29
C ILE A 112 14.03 17.46 -4.39
N ALA A 113 14.56 16.26 -4.65
CA ALA A 113 13.96 15.34 -5.62
C ALA A 113 12.56 14.90 -5.19
N HIS A 114 12.34 14.63 -3.91
CA HIS A 114 11.02 14.33 -3.37
C HIS A 114 10.04 15.50 -3.53
N LEU A 115 10.48 16.73 -3.24
CA LEU A 115 9.65 17.93 -3.43
C LEU A 115 9.26 18.14 -4.90
N ALA A 116 10.18 17.87 -5.84
CA ALA A 116 9.87 17.93 -7.26
C ALA A 116 8.80 16.89 -7.65
N ARG A 117 8.92 15.65 -7.14
CA ARG A 117 7.94 14.60 -7.40
C ARG A 117 6.58 14.87 -6.75
N LEU A 118 6.57 15.51 -5.59
CA LEU A 118 5.35 15.99 -4.95
C LEU A 118 4.67 17.08 -5.78
N GLU A 119 5.44 18.01 -6.35
CA GLU A 119 4.89 19.02 -7.27
C GLU A 119 4.28 18.39 -8.53
N GLU A 120 4.94 17.40 -9.12
CA GLU A 120 4.35 16.64 -10.22
C GLU A 120 3.04 15.95 -9.82
N LEU A 121 3.01 15.32 -8.64
CA LEU A 121 1.82 14.69 -8.09
C LEU A 121 0.68 15.69 -7.88
N TYR A 122 0.97 16.89 -7.36
CA TYR A 122 -0.03 17.94 -7.15
C TYR A 122 -0.60 18.50 -8.46
N ASN A 123 0.14 18.38 -9.56
CA ASN A 123 -0.27 18.86 -10.87
C ASN A 123 -1.04 17.80 -11.69
N LEU A 124 -1.22 16.58 -11.17
CA LEU A 124 -2.06 15.58 -11.81
C LEU A 124 -3.53 16.03 -11.83
N SER A 125 -4.19 15.86 -12.98
CA SER A 125 -5.60 16.24 -13.17
C SER A 125 -6.57 15.56 -12.20
N GLY A 126 -6.21 14.37 -11.70
CA GLY A 126 -6.98 13.61 -10.71
C GLY A 126 -6.57 13.80 -9.25
N PHE A 127 -5.66 14.74 -8.95
CA PHE A 127 -5.23 14.96 -7.57
C PHE A 127 -6.38 15.56 -6.73
N SER A 128 -6.68 14.89 -5.62
CA SER A 128 -7.79 15.23 -4.70
C SER A 128 -7.31 15.57 -3.28
N GLY A 129 -6.00 15.57 -3.05
CA GLY A 129 -5.41 15.87 -1.75
C GLY A 129 -5.23 17.36 -1.48
N LEU A 130 -4.68 17.68 -0.30
CA LEU A 130 -4.31 19.04 0.06
C LEU A 130 -2.82 19.28 -0.21
N ARG A 131 -2.53 20.23 -1.10
CA ARG A 131 -1.16 20.66 -1.42
C ARG A 131 -0.47 21.30 -0.21
N GLY A 132 0.84 21.10 -0.13
CA GLY A 132 1.70 21.74 0.87
C GLY A 132 1.82 20.95 2.18
N CYS A 133 2.36 21.61 3.21
CA CYS A 133 2.66 20.97 4.49
C CYS A 133 1.46 20.99 5.45
N GLY A 134 1.39 19.98 6.31
CA GLY A 134 0.49 19.91 7.46
C GLY A 134 1.14 20.41 8.76
N VAL A 135 0.52 20.04 9.87
CA VAL A 135 1.00 20.26 11.24
C VAL A 135 1.20 18.88 11.87
N ARG A 136 2.30 18.69 12.61
CA ARG A 136 2.49 17.46 13.38
C ARG A 136 1.57 17.51 14.59
N ALA A 137 0.98 16.37 14.95
CA ALA A 137 0.11 16.29 16.13
C ALA A 137 0.81 16.73 17.44
N ALA A 138 2.13 16.63 17.53
CA ALA A 138 2.90 17.12 18.68
C ALA A 138 3.04 18.65 18.76
N ASP A 139 2.80 19.36 17.65
CA ASP A 139 2.82 20.83 17.56
C ASP A 139 1.41 21.43 17.65
N GLU A 140 0.36 20.60 17.72
CA GLU A 140 -0.97 21.08 18.11
C GLU A 140 -0.86 21.57 19.55
N THR A 141 -0.78 22.89 19.69
CA THR A 141 -0.70 23.58 20.98
C THR A 141 -2.05 23.43 21.67
N ASP A 142 -2.22 22.33 22.40
CA ASP A 142 -3.24 22.23 23.43
C ASP A 142 -2.89 23.28 24.51
N PRO A 143 -3.75 24.28 24.78
CA PRO A 143 -3.46 25.32 25.76
C PRO A 143 -3.57 24.84 27.23
N SER A 144 -3.41 23.56 27.49
CA SER A 144 -3.45 22.99 28.83
C SER A 144 -2.73 21.65 28.83
N VAL A 145 -1.53 21.61 29.42
CA VAL A 145 -1.13 20.71 30.51
C VAL A 145 0.40 20.79 30.63
N ASP A 146 0.86 21.42 31.73
CA ASP A 146 2.18 21.19 32.31
C ASP A 146 2.32 19.69 32.62
N GLY A 147 3.31 19.00 32.04
CA GLY A 147 3.45 17.56 32.26
C GLY A 147 4.76 16.98 31.74
N VAL A 148 5.82 17.16 32.53
CA VAL A 148 7.05 16.34 32.64
C VAL A 148 7.26 15.26 31.56
N PHE A 149 8.26 15.46 30.71
CA PHE A 149 8.79 14.44 29.82
C PHE A 149 9.44 13.31 30.65
N HIS A 150 8.74 12.19 30.81
CA HIS A 150 9.37 10.95 31.30
C HIS A 150 9.99 10.22 30.13
N ALA A 151 11.32 10.14 30.13
CA ALA A 151 12.08 9.34 29.18
C ALA A 151 11.67 7.85 29.31
N PRO A 152 11.43 7.12 28.20
CA PRO A 152 11.19 5.70 28.26
C PRO A 152 12.47 4.99 28.75
N PRO A 153 12.37 3.95 29.60
CA PRO A 153 13.53 3.17 29.98
C PRO A 153 14.04 2.39 28.77
N ALA A 154 15.36 2.39 28.59
CA ALA A 154 16.06 1.65 27.55
C ALA A 154 15.72 0.15 27.62
N ALA A 155 14.97 -0.33 26.64
CA ALA A 155 14.87 -1.76 26.36
C ALA A 155 16.15 -2.17 25.62
N THR A 156 16.87 -3.13 26.17
CA THR A 156 17.95 -3.84 25.51
C THR A 156 17.38 -4.69 24.39
N ASP A 157 17.69 -4.36 23.14
CA ASP A 157 17.40 -5.21 21.98
C ASP A 157 18.39 -6.37 21.93
N GLU A 158 17.87 -7.58 22.14
CA GLU A 158 18.51 -8.81 21.67
C GLU A 158 18.31 -8.87 20.16
N VAL A 159 19.42 -8.80 19.42
CA VAL A 159 19.44 -8.85 17.96
C VAL A 159 19.26 -10.31 17.52
N GLU A 160 18.04 -10.71 17.19
CA GLU A 160 17.82 -11.93 16.39
C GLU A 160 18.21 -11.66 14.93
N GLN A 161 19.20 -12.41 14.48
CA GLN A 161 19.80 -12.31 13.16
C GLN A 161 18.89 -13.03 12.15
N TYR A 162 18.08 -12.28 11.41
CA TYR A 162 17.33 -12.82 10.27
C TYR A 162 18.27 -12.90 9.06
N GLU A 163 18.46 -14.12 8.56
CA GLU A 163 19.18 -14.37 7.31
C GLU A 163 18.39 -13.79 6.13
N ASP A 164 19.08 -12.94 5.37
CA ASP A 164 18.64 -12.28 4.14
C ASP A 164 18.49 -13.31 3.01
N GLY A 165 17.29 -13.88 2.92
CA GLY A 165 16.86 -14.66 1.76
C GLY A 165 16.46 -13.71 0.64
N GLY A 166 17.45 -13.32 -0.18
CA GLY A 166 17.27 -12.46 -1.35
C GLY A 166 16.09 -12.88 -2.21
N LEU A 167 15.10 -12.00 -2.30
CA LEU A 167 14.01 -12.07 -3.26
C LEU A 167 14.60 -11.78 -4.66
N PRO A 168 14.33 -12.61 -5.68
CA PRO A 168 14.75 -12.28 -7.04
C PRO A 168 14.07 -10.98 -7.48
N GLU A 169 14.87 -10.12 -8.11
CA GLU A 169 14.44 -8.88 -8.74
C GLU A 169 13.25 -9.16 -9.68
N ASP A 170 12.16 -8.43 -9.47
CA ASP A 170 10.99 -8.43 -10.35
C ASP A 170 11.47 -8.20 -11.79
N GLU A 171 11.38 -9.23 -12.62
CA GLU A 171 11.45 -9.09 -14.06
C GLU A 171 10.33 -8.14 -14.47
N ASN A 172 10.71 -7.02 -15.07
CA ASN A 172 9.84 -6.05 -15.70
C ASN A 172 8.73 -6.81 -16.46
N PRO A 173 7.44 -6.69 -16.09
CA PRO A 173 6.38 -7.28 -16.90
C PRO A 173 6.46 -6.60 -18.26
N SER A 174 6.68 -7.40 -19.29
CA SER A 174 6.60 -6.97 -20.69
C SER A 174 5.40 -6.04 -20.88
N GLU A 175 5.64 -4.86 -21.45
CA GLU A 175 4.66 -3.83 -21.81
C GLU A 175 3.70 -4.27 -22.93
N ASP A 176 3.25 -5.53 -22.91
CA ASP A 176 2.10 -5.95 -23.69
C ASP A 176 0.86 -5.75 -22.82
N GLU A 177 0.49 -4.47 -22.64
CA GLU A 177 -0.87 -4.10 -22.25
C GLU A 177 -1.80 -4.57 -23.38
N GLU A 178 -2.19 -5.84 -23.37
CA GLU A 178 -3.24 -6.34 -24.26
C GLU A 178 -4.47 -5.46 -24.06
N GLU A 179 -4.80 -4.69 -25.10
CA GLU A 179 -6.00 -3.84 -25.10
C GLU A 179 -7.19 -4.72 -24.73
N PRO A 180 -7.95 -4.37 -23.68
CA PRO A 180 -9.05 -5.20 -23.23
C PRO A 180 -10.04 -5.36 -24.38
N ASP A 181 -10.38 -6.61 -24.72
CA ASP A 181 -11.35 -6.89 -25.76
C ASP A 181 -12.75 -6.33 -25.40
N GLU A 182 -13.66 -6.27 -26.37
CA GLU A 182 -14.99 -5.66 -26.18
C GLU A 182 -15.78 -6.27 -25.00
N ALA A 183 -15.59 -7.57 -24.75
CA ALA A 183 -16.18 -8.27 -23.61
C ALA A 183 -15.60 -7.75 -22.29
N MET A 184 -14.28 -7.59 -22.22
CA MET A 184 -13.57 -7.06 -21.07
C MET A 184 -13.87 -5.58 -20.82
N GLN A 185 -14.06 -4.77 -21.87
CA GLN A 185 -14.51 -3.38 -21.74
C GLN A 185 -15.95 -3.29 -21.24
N SER A 186 -16.85 -4.12 -21.75
CA SER A 186 -18.23 -4.20 -21.25
C SER A 186 -18.27 -4.64 -19.78
N LEU A 187 -17.39 -5.53 -19.38
CA LEU A 187 -17.25 -6.00 -17.99
C LEU A 187 -16.67 -4.92 -17.07
N LEU A 188 -15.65 -4.17 -17.52
CA LEU A 188 -15.09 -3.03 -16.78
C LEU A 188 -16.14 -1.94 -16.58
N THR A 189 -16.89 -1.61 -17.62
CA THR A 189 -17.99 -0.64 -17.55
C THR A 189 -19.10 -1.12 -16.60
N GLY A 190 -19.39 -2.43 -16.61
CA GLY A 190 -20.31 -3.07 -15.66
C GLY A 190 -19.83 -2.94 -14.21
N LEU A 191 -18.54 -3.19 -13.94
CA LEU A 191 -17.93 -3.04 -12.62
C LEU A 191 -17.98 -1.59 -12.14
N GLU A 192 -17.68 -0.63 -12.99
CA GLU A 192 -17.81 0.79 -12.63
C GLU A 192 -19.25 1.12 -12.22
N SER A 193 -20.25 0.63 -12.95
CA SER A 193 -21.66 0.85 -12.62
C SER A 193 -22.12 0.21 -11.31
N ILE A 194 -21.54 -0.94 -10.93
CA ILE A 194 -21.83 -1.64 -9.67
C ILE A 194 -21.17 -0.91 -8.51
N VAL A 195 -19.90 -0.52 -8.65
CA VAL A 195 -19.17 0.17 -7.58
C VAL A 195 -19.76 1.57 -7.33
N MET A 196 -20.24 2.29 -8.35
CA MET A 196 -20.93 3.57 -8.16
C MET A 196 -22.30 3.45 -7.46
N ARG A 197 -22.84 2.23 -7.31
CA ARG A 197 -24.07 1.96 -6.55
C ARG A 197 -23.80 1.55 -5.10
N ASP A 198 -22.57 1.15 -4.78
CA ASP A 198 -22.20 0.44 -3.54
C ASP A 198 -21.34 1.29 -2.59
N ASP A 199 -21.63 2.59 -2.47
CA ASP A 199 -21.09 3.47 -1.42
C ASP A 199 -21.62 3.13 -0.01
N SER A 200 -22.34 2.03 0.15
CA SER A 200 -22.89 1.58 1.42
C SER A 200 -22.72 0.07 1.56
N ILE A 201 -21.85 -0.34 2.50
CA ILE A 201 -21.80 -1.74 2.96
C ILE A 201 -23.23 -2.10 3.41
N PRO A 202 -23.87 -3.12 2.81
CA PRO A 202 -25.21 -3.52 3.21
C PRO A 202 -25.25 -3.86 4.70
N ALA A 203 -26.15 -3.23 5.46
CA ALA A 203 -26.21 -3.35 6.92
C ALA A 203 -26.30 -4.81 7.44
N HIS A 204 -26.78 -5.74 6.61
CA HIS A 204 -26.84 -7.16 6.95
C HIS A 204 -25.46 -7.86 6.99
N MET A 205 -24.41 -7.27 6.41
CA MET A 205 -23.03 -7.76 6.50
C MET A 205 -22.28 -7.27 7.75
N LEU A 206 -22.84 -6.31 8.49
CA LEU A 206 -22.27 -5.78 9.75
C LEU A 206 -22.85 -6.46 11.01
N GLY A 207 -23.79 -7.39 10.86
CA GLY A 207 -24.55 -8.00 11.96
C GLY A 207 -24.12 -9.41 12.35
N GLY A 208 -22.82 -9.67 12.52
CA GLY A 208 -22.31 -11.01 12.85
C GLY A 208 -21.32 -11.11 14.02
N TRP A 209 -20.91 -9.98 14.60
CA TRP A 209 -19.97 -9.97 15.73
C TRP A 209 -20.73 -9.66 17.02
N ASP A 210 -21.62 -10.58 17.38
CA ASP A 210 -22.22 -10.56 18.71
C ASP A 210 -21.18 -11.09 19.69
N SER A 211 -20.71 -10.19 20.56
CA SER A 211 -19.74 -10.47 21.60
C SER A 211 -20.42 -11.27 22.69
N SER A 212 -20.41 -12.61 22.57
CA SER A 212 -20.87 -13.50 23.64
C SER A 212 -20.22 -14.88 23.51
N GLN A 213 -18.91 -14.95 23.72
CA GLN A 213 -18.26 -16.09 24.38
C GLN A 213 -17.08 -15.55 25.20
N LEU A 214 -17.39 -15.22 26.47
CA LEU A 214 -16.48 -15.38 27.59
C LEU A 214 -16.36 -16.88 27.90
#